data_AF-A0A7S2WPS3-F1
#
_entry.id   AF-A0A7S2WPS3-F1
#
_cell.length_a   1.000
_cell.length_b   1.000
_cell.length_c   1.000
_cell.angle_alpha   90.00
_cell.angle_beta   90.00
_cell.angle_gamma   90.00
#
_symmetry.space_group_name_H-M   'P 1'
#
loop_
_entity.id
_entity.type
_entity.pdbx_description
1 polymer ?
#
loop_
_entity_poly.entity_id
_entity_poly.type
_entity_poly.pdbx_seq_one_letter_code
_entity_poly.pdbx_strand_id
1 'polypeptide(L)'
;SWSTAWVWMAQEDGAWRTGLALGSLVGALDLDKRWFESRVVEVEERRVMVHFLGWKPRCDEWLPRDSPNLSPLHSRTTLWRQELGEGDAIEVSVRALSRSYNSSSWYTGIIVQVEELHPPNELSSRRVVIRSSNGDRTLWVDMGSELVCEFGTHYNFPTATLPLARACILGNRAELKRLLDAGGDVNSRESAGRTLAGIAAEWGHLECLRF
;
A
#
# COMPACT_ATOMS: atom_id res chain seq x y z
N SER A 1 24.64 -34.78 12.04
CA SER A 1 24.89 -34.51 10.63
C SER A 1 23.82 -33.53 10.17
N TRP A 2 24.21 -32.28 9.90
CA TRP A 2 23.29 -31.26 9.38
C TRP A 2 22.93 -31.67 7.96
N SER A 3 21.64 -31.85 7.66
CA SER A 3 21.23 -32.36 6.35
C SER A 3 21.67 -31.38 5.26
N THR A 4 22.28 -31.89 4.21
CA THR A 4 22.69 -31.13 3.01
C THR A 4 21.57 -30.23 2.47
N ALA A 5 20.29 -30.65 2.57
CA ALA A 5 19.14 -29.86 2.13
C ALA A 5 19.03 -28.47 2.79
N TRP A 6 19.36 -28.32 4.08
CA TRP A 6 19.35 -27.03 4.78
C TRP A 6 20.49 -26.12 4.30
N VAL A 7 21.64 -26.70 3.96
CA VAL A 7 22.80 -25.96 3.44
C VAL A 7 22.49 -25.43 2.04
N TRP A 8 21.88 -26.24 1.16
CA TRP A 8 21.48 -25.81 -0.18
C TRP A 8 20.35 -24.76 -0.16
N MET A 9 19.34 -24.92 0.70
CA MET A 9 18.26 -23.91 0.84
C MET A 9 18.77 -22.57 1.42
N ALA A 10 19.70 -22.59 2.38
CA ALA A 10 20.30 -21.38 2.91
C ALA A 10 21.27 -20.68 1.92
N GLN A 11 21.87 -21.43 1.00
CA GLN A 11 22.76 -20.87 -0.03
C GLN A 11 21.98 -20.15 -1.15
N GLU A 12 20.78 -20.63 -1.49
CA GLU A 12 19.86 -19.95 -2.43
C GLU A 12 19.23 -18.69 -1.81
N ASP A 13 18.95 -18.70 -0.49
CA ASP A 13 18.33 -17.58 0.24
C ASP A 13 19.24 -16.33 0.35
N GLY A 14 20.54 -16.48 0.08
CA GLY A 14 21.51 -15.38 0.05
C GLY A 14 21.87 -14.88 -1.35
N ALA A 15 21.72 -15.70 -2.39
CA ALA A 15 22.19 -15.37 -3.74
C ALA A 15 21.49 -14.14 -4.32
N TRP A 16 20.19 -13.99 -4.06
CA TRP A 16 19.43 -12.81 -4.48
C TRP A 16 19.96 -11.51 -3.86
N ARG A 17 20.51 -11.57 -2.63
CA ARG A 17 21.07 -10.41 -1.92
C ARG A 17 22.33 -9.89 -2.60
N THR A 18 23.18 -10.80 -3.08
CA THR A 18 24.35 -10.45 -3.88
C THR A 18 23.98 -9.93 -5.27
N GLY A 19 22.85 -10.40 -5.81
CA GLY A 19 22.33 -9.98 -7.11
C GLY A 19 21.59 -8.64 -7.11
N LEU A 20 21.35 -8.00 -5.95
CA LEU A 20 20.67 -6.70 -5.91
C LEU A 20 21.46 -5.63 -6.65
N ALA A 21 20.79 -5.00 -7.60
CA ALA A 21 21.31 -3.97 -8.48
C ALA A 21 20.35 -2.77 -8.53
N LEU A 22 20.78 -1.68 -9.16
CA LEU A 22 19.94 -0.51 -9.39
C LEU A 22 18.65 -0.93 -10.11
N GLY A 23 17.51 -0.53 -9.55
CA GLY A 23 16.18 -0.84 -10.07
C GLY A 23 15.59 -2.16 -9.56
N SER A 24 16.35 -3.03 -8.88
CA SER A 24 15.81 -4.28 -8.31
C SER A 24 14.61 -4.00 -7.41
N LEU A 25 13.55 -4.80 -7.56
CA LEU A 25 12.37 -4.77 -6.70
C LEU A 25 12.55 -5.71 -5.50
N VAL A 26 12.21 -5.23 -4.32
CA VAL A 26 12.35 -5.94 -3.05
C VAL A 26 11.20 -5.60 -2.12
N GLY A 27 10.98 -6.41 -1.08
CA GLY A 27 10.23 -5.98 0.10
C GLY A 27 11.20 -5.38 1.12
N ALA A 28 10.89 -4.20 1.66
CA ALA A 28 11.66 -3.58 2.74
C ALA A 28 10.78 -3.24 3.95
N LEU A 29 11.31 -3.45 5.16
CA LEU A 29 10.64 -3.11 6.42
C LEU A 29 11.05 -1.70 6.84
N ASP A 30 10.07 -0.81 7.02
CA ASP A 30 10.30 0.57 7.45
C ASP A 30 10.48 0.71 8.98
N LEU A 31 10.65 1.95 9.43
CA LEU A 31 10.79 2.30 10.85
C LEU A 31 9.52 2.00 11.68
N ASP A 32 8.34 2.08 11.06
CA ASP A 32 7.04 1.79 11.68
C ASP A 32 6.69 0.29 11.66
N LYS A 33 7.66 -0.56 11.31
CA LYS A 33 7.54 -2.03 11.28
C LYS A 33 6.51 -2.53 10.27
N ARG A 34 6.38 -1.83 9.14
CA ARG A 34 5.54 -2.22 8.00
C ARG A 34 6.40 -2.59 6.80
N TRP A 35 6.04 -3.68 6.14
CA TRP A 35 6.69 -4.11 4.90
C TRP A 35 6.09 -3.37 3.71
N PHE A 36 6.94 -2.86 2.84
CA PHE A 36 6.55 -2.19 1.61
C PHE A 36 7.28 -2.76 0.40
N GLU A 37 6.58 -2.80 -0.72
CA GLU A 37 7.23 -2.96 -2.02
C GLU A 37 8.14 -1.76 -2.23
N SER A 38 9.39 -2.04 -2.58
CA SER A 38 10.47 -1.06 -2.61
C SER A 38 11.37 -1.29 -3.80
N ARG A 39 12.09 -0.25 -4.19
CA ARG A 39 13.05 -0.28 -5.30
C ARG A 39 14.44 0.07 -4.81
N VAL A 40 15.44 -0.68 -5.22
CA VAL A 40 16.84 -0.31 -5.02
C VAL A 40 17.17 0.91 -5.89
N VAL A 41 17.53 2.03 -5.27
CA VAL A 41 17.83 3.30 -5.96
C VAL A 41 19.31 3.67 -5.93
N GLU A 42 20.07 3.10 -4.99
CA GLU A 42 21.53 3.17 -4.98
C GLU A 42 22.13 1.87 -4.46
N VAL A 43 23.36 1.58 -4.88
CA VAL A 43 24.02 0.31 -4.60
C VAL A 43 25.46 0.55 -4.16
N GLU A 44 25.82 -0.08 -3.05
CA GLU A 44 27.21 -0.25 -2.62
C GLU A 44 27.54 -1.75 -2.49
N GLU A 45 28.81 -2.05 -2.19
CA GLU A 45 29.28 -3.42 -2.03
C GLU A 45 28.50 -4.16 -0.92
N ARG A 46 28.29 -3.52 0.24
CA ARG A 46 27.73 -4.17 1.43
C ARG A 46 26.31 -3.73 1.80
N ARG A 47 25.77 -2.71 1.14
CA ARG A 47 24.45 -2.15 1.41
C ARG A 47 23.79 -1.63 0.15
N VAL A 48 22.48 -1.46 0.21
CA VAL A 48 21.67 -0.86 -0.85
C VAL A 48 20.81 0.23 -0.25
N MET A 49 20.55 1.29 -1.02
CA MET A 49 19.54 2.27 -0.65
C MET A 49 18.22 1.84 -1.27
N VAL A 50 17.19 1.72 -0.45
CA VAL A 50 15.84 1.38 -0.90
C VAL A 50 14.93 2.60 -0.87
N HIS A 51 14.17 2.76 -1.94
CA HIS A 51 13.05 3.67 -2.03
C HIS A 51 11.75 2.90 -1.79
N PHE A 52 10.99 3.33 -0.78
CA PHE A 52 9.69 2.75 -0.45
C PHE A 52 8.63 3.29 -1.40
N LEU A 53 8.00 2.43 -2.20
CA LEU A 53 7.02 2.87 -3.20
C LEU A 53 5.82 3.53 -2.52
N GLY A 54 5.45 4.73 -2.98
CA GLY A 54 4.40 5.54 -2.37
C GLY A 54 4.87 6.47 -1.26
N TRP A 55 6.18 6.55 -1.02
CA TRP A 55 6.77 7.48 -0.06
C TRP A 55 7.68 8.51 -0.74
N LYS A 56 8.06 9.56 0.00
CA LYS A 56 8.98 10.58 -0.52
C LYS A 56 10.42 10.08 -0.43
N PRO A 57 11.35 10.53 -1.30
CA PRO A 57 12.76 10.14 -1.25
C PRO A 57 13.46 10.35 0.09
N ARG A 58 12.97 11.29 0.93
CA ARG A 58 13.47 11.48 2.29
C ARG A 58 13.27 10.28 3.22
N CYS A 59 12.38 9.36 2.83
CA CYS A 59 12.10 8.11 3.54
C CYS A 59 13.02 7.00 3.07
N ASP A 60 13.79 7.20 1.99
CA ASP A 60 14.70 6.18 1.45
C ASP A 60 15.74 5.82 2.51
N GLU A 61 16.08 4.54 2.60
CA GLU A 61 16.90 4.01 3.68
C GLU A 61 18.05 3.16 3.15
N TRP A 62 19.24 3.36 3.70
CA TRP A 62 20.37 2.46 3.49
C TRP A 62 20.23 1.21 4.35
N LEU A 63 20.09 0.05 3.71
CA LEU A 63 20.01 -1.25 4.37
C LEU A 63 21.23 -2.11 4.01
N PRO A 64 21.91 -2.73 5.00
CA PRO A 64 22.87 -3.80 4.72
C PRO A 64 22.24 -4.88 3.84
N ARG A 65 23.00 -5.46 2.89
CA ARG A 65 22.45 -6.49 1.98
C ARG A 65 21.92 -7.72 2.72
N ASP A 66 22.52 -8.04 3.86
CA ASP A 66 22.14 -9.12 4.79
C ASP A 66 21.11 -8.68 5.85
N SER A 67 20.58 -7.46 5.74
CA SER A 67 19.59 -6.96 6.69
C SER A 67 18.34 -7.84 6.72
N PRO A 68 17.81 -8.18 7.92
CA PRO A 68 16.53 -8.87 8.05
C PRO A 68 15.35 -7.99 7.61
N ASN A 69 15.58 -6.69 7.41
CA ASN A 69 14.59 -5.74 6.89
C ASN A 69 14.52 -5.73 5.36
N LEU A 70 15.31 -6.58 4.67
CA LEU A 70 15.23 -6.81 3.24
C LEU A 70 14.72 -8.22 2.95
N SER A 71 13.78 -8.32 2.01
CA SER A 71 13.19 -9.60 1.58
C SER A 71 12.96 -9.62 0.06
N PRO A 72 12.85 -10.80 -0.57
CA PRO A 72 12.36 -10.90 -1.94
C PRO A 72 11.00 -10.20 -2.07
N LEU A 73 10.75 -9.55 -3.21
CA LEU A 73 9.45 -8.93 -3.50
C LEU A 73 8.30 -9.94 -3.24
N HIS A 74 7.22 -9.47 -2.61
CA HIS A 74 6.01 -10.25 -2.30
C HIS A 74 6.19 -11.42 -1.31
N SER A 75 7.36 -11.59 -0.70
CA SER A 75 7.54 -12.60 0.37
C SER A 75 7.03 -12.13 1.75
N ARG A 76 6.92 -10.81 1.94
CA ARG A 76 6.50 -10.16 3.20
C ARG A 76 5.45 -9.06 3.02
N THR A 77 5.06 -8.78 1.79
CA THR A 77 4.00 -7.82 1.44
C THR A 77 2.81 -8.58 0.86
N THR A 78 1.61 -8.01 0.97
CA THR A 78 0.42 -8.54 0.29
C THR A 78 0.54 -8.36 -1.23
N LEU A 79 -0.24 -9.13 -1.98
CA LEU A 79 -0.37 -9.02 -3.45
C LEU A 79 -1.50 -8.03 -3.82
N TRP A 80 -1.64 -6.95 -3.05
CA TRP A 80 -2.78 -6.03 -3.18
C TRP A 80 -2.88 -5.43 -4.59
N ARG A 81 -1.77 -5.26 -5.31
CA ARG A 81 -1.78 -4.76 -6.71
C ARG A 81 -2.45 -5.74 -7.68
N GLN A 82 -2.40 -7.03 -7.38
CA GLN A 82 -3.01 -8.10 -8.18
C GLN A 82 -4.41 -8.47 -7.67
N GLU A 83 -4.70 -8.25 -6.38
CA GLU A 83 -5.93 -8.70 -5.73
C GLU A 83 -7.06 -7.66 -5.76
N LEU A 84 -6.75 -6.37 -5.62
CA LEU A 84 -7.81 -5.34 -5.59
C LEU A 84 -8.55 -5.27 -6.92
N GLY A 85 -9.88 -5.15 -6.86
CA GLY A 85 -10.79 -5.10 -8.01
C GLY A 85 -11.77 -3.94 -7.94
N GLU A 86 -12.75 -3.94 -8.85
CA GLU A 86 -13.82 -2.93 -8.85
C GLU A 86 -14.60 -2.97 -7.54
N GLY A 87 -14.87 -1.79 -6.98
CA GLY A 87 -15.51 -1.61 -5.67
C GLY A 87 -14.54 -1.61 -4.49
N ASP A 88 -13.28 -1.97 -4.66
CA ASP A 88 -12.31 -1.93 -3.56
C ASP A 88 -11.80 -0.52 -3.27
N ALA A 89 -11.52 -0.28 -1.99
CA ALA A 89 -10.88 0.94 -1.51
C ALA A 89 -9.37 0.89 -1.72
N ILE A 90 -8.80 2.00 -2.18
CA ILE A 90 -7.37 2.21 -2.42
C ILE A 90 -6.98 3.63 -1.98
N GLU A 91 -5.70 3.92 -1.83
CA GLU A 91 -5.21 5.29 -1.64
C GLU A 91 -4.54 5.80 -2.90
N VAL A 92 -4.78 7.07 -3.25
CA VAL A 92 -4.22 7.72 -4.43
C VAL A 92 -3.58 9.06 -4.07
N SER A 93 -2.37 9.29 -4.57
CA SER A 93 -1.64 10.53 -4.36
C SER A 93 -2.26 11.66 -5.19
N VAL A 94 -2.30 12.87 -4.64
CA VAL A 94 -2.70 14.06 -5.40
C VAL A 94 -1.80 14.33 -6.61
N ARG A 95 -0.57 13.79 -6.62
CA ARG A 95 0.33 13.84 -7.78
C ARG A 95 -0.28 13.19 -9.03
N ALA A 96 -1.21 12.25 -8.85
CA ALA A 96 -1.97 11.65 -9.94
C ALA A 96 -3.10 12.55 -10.46
N LEU A 97 -3.54 13.52 -9.65
CA LEU A 97 -4.66 14.44 -9.92
C LEU A 97 -4.21 15.86 -10.31
N SER A 98 -2.97 16.24 -10.03
CA SER A 98 -2.50 17.64 -10.09
C SER A 98 -1.04 17.74 -10.52
N ARG A 99 -0.71 18.81 -11.27
CA ARG A 99 0.65 19.19 -11.65
C ARG A 99 1.50 19.73 -10.47
N SER A 100 0.98 19.69 -9.24
CA SER A 100 1.74 20.05 -8.04
C SER A 100 2.59 18.86 -7.57
N TYR A 101 3.78 18.75 -8.15
CA TYR A 101 4.72 17.64 -7.92
C TYR A 101 5.21 17.51 -6.47
N ASN A 102 5.10 18.58 -5.66
CA ASN A 102 5.67 18.60 -4.31
C ASN A 102 4.70 18.17 -3.20
N SER A 103 3.42 17.98 -3.52
CA SER A 103 2.44 17.62 -2.49
C SER A 103 2.61 16.18 -2.00
N SER A 104 2.49 16.00 -0.69
CA SER A 104 2.50 14.67 -0.03
C SER A 104 1.09 14.18 0.29
N SER A 105 0.05 14.85 -0.22
CA SER A 105 -1.33 14.51 0.17
C SER A 105 -1.81 13.25 -0.53
N TRP A 106 -2.45 12.40 0.26
CA TRP A 106 -3.08 11.15 -0.16
C TRP A 106 -4.57 11.19 0.14
N TYR A 107 -5.35 10.65 -0.78
CA TYR A 107 -6.80 10.58 -0.69
C TYR A 107 -7.26 9.14 -0.80
N THR A 108 -8.34 8.80 -0.11
CA THR A 108 -9.02 7.54 -0.37
C THR A 108 -9.61 7.55 -1.79
N GLY A 109 -9.69 6.39 -2.40
CA GLY A 109 -10.31 6.17 -3.69
C GLY A 109 -11.05 4.85 -3.72
N ILE A 110 -11.95 4.71 -4.69
CA ILE A 110 -12.63 3.46 -5.00
C ILE A 110 -12.27 3.12 -6.45
N ILE A 111 -11.84 1.88 -6.67
CA ILE A 111 -11.61 1.37 -8.02
C ILE A 111 -12.97 1.20 -8.69
N VAL A 112 -13.18 1.89 -9.81
CA VAL A 112 -14.45 1.82 -10.56
C VAL A 112 -14.31 1.06 -11.88
N GLN A 113 -13.08 0.80 -12.32
CA GLN A 113 -12.80 0.01 -13.51
C GLN A 113 -11.38 -0.56 -13.43
N VAL A 114 -11.19 -1.78 -13.92
CA VAL A 114 -9.89 -2.43 -14.08
C VAL A 114 -9.65 -2.75 -15.56
N GLU A 115 -8.43 -2.51 -16.04
CA GLU A 115 -7.98 -2.96 -17.36
C GLU A 115 -6.60 -3.62 -17.29
N GLU A 116 -6.39 -4.62 -18.14
CA GLU A 116 -5.06 -5.22 -18.34
C GLU A 116 -4.19 -4.31 -19.21
N LEU A 117 -3.01 -3.97 -18.71
CA LEU A 117 -1.95 -3.24 -19.35
C LEU A 117 -1.10 -4.18 -20.22
N HIS A 118 -0.93 -3.81 -21.49
CA HIS A 118 -0.12 -4.56 -22.44
C HIS A 118 0.90 -3.62 -23.13
N PRO A 119 2.22 -3.87 -22.97
CA PRO A 119 2.84 -4.87 -22.11
C PRO A 119 2.64 -4.56 -20.60
N PRO A 120 2.75 -5.56 -19.70
CA PRO A 120 2.73 -5.32 -18.27
C PRO A 120 3.96 -4.51 -17.84
N ASN A 121 3.86 -3.83 -16.68
CA ASN A 121 5.04 -3.29 -16.02
C ASN A 121 5.62 -4.31 -15.02
N GLU A 122 6.73 -3.92 -14.39
CA GLU A 122 7.51 -4.75 -13.47
C GLU A 122 6.80 -5.12 -12.15
N LEU A 123 5.73 -4.41 -11.76
CA LEU A 123 4.98 -4.64 -10.53
C LEU A 123 3.54 -5.12 -10.77
N SER A 124 2.95 -4.78 -11.90
CA SER A 124 1.57 -5.10 -12.23
C SER A 124 1.32 -5.17 -13.74
N SER A 125 0.37 -6.01 -14.14
CA SER A 125 -0.21 -6.02 -15.48
C SER A 125 -1.48 -5.20 -15.57
N ARG A 126 -1.82 -4.38 -14.57
CA ARG A 126 -3.15 -3.76 -14.47
C ARG A 126 -3.06 -2.25 -14.34
N ARG A 127 -4.02 -1.55 -14.94
CA ARG A 127 -4.33 -0.15 -14.64
C ARG A 127 -5.78 -0.04 -14.20
N VAL A 128 -6.08 0.99 -13.41
CA VAL A 128 -7.41 1.19 -12.83
C VAL A 128 -7.91 2.60 -13.05
N VAL A 129 -9.23 2.73 -13.13
CA VAL A 129 -9.90 4.01 -12.91
C VAL A 129 -10.22 4.10 -11.43
N ILE A 130 -9.74 5.15 -10.79
CA ILE A 130 -10.02 5.43 -9.38
C ILE A 130 -10.96 6.63 -9.33
N ARG A 131 -12.09 6.50 -8.64
CA ARG A 131 -12.86 7.67 -8.17
C ARG A 131 -12.23 8.13 -6.87
N SER A 132 -11.71 9.35 -6.81
CA SER A 132 -11.05 9.87 -5.61
C SER A 132 -12.02 10.64 -4.73
N SER A 133 -11.84 10.54 -3.41
CA SER A 133 -12.53 11.39 -2.44
C SER A 133 -12.18 12.89 -2.58
N ASN A 134 -11.10 13.21 -3.30
CA ASN A 134 -10.77 14.58 -3.69
C ASN A 134 -11.62 15.06 -4.88
N GLY A 135 -12.78 15.64 -4.58
CA GLY A 135 -13.62 16.33 -5.57
C GLY A 135 -14.37 15.44 -6.55
N ASP A 136 -14.57 14.16 -6.19
CA ASP A 136 -15.34 13.15 -6.94
C ASP A 136 -14.92 13.00 -8.42
N ARG A 137 -13.61 13.11 -8.68
CA ARG A 137 -13.04 12.93 -10.01
C ARG A 137 -12.55 11.51 -10.20
N THR A 138 -12.67 11.02 -11.43
CA THR A 138 -12.03 9.77 -11.85
C THR A 138 -10.68 10.03 -12.51
N LEU A 139 -9.73 9.12 -12.30
CA LEU A 139 -8.43 9.15 -12.97
C LEU A 139 -7.93 7.75 -13.29
N TRP A 140 -7.22 7.62 -14.41
CA TRP A 140 -6.47 6.43 -14.75
C TRP A 140 -5.15 6.40 -14.00
N VAL A 141 -4.87 5.29 -13.32
CA VAL A 141 -3.59 5.06 -12.66
C VAL A 141 -3.11 3.65 -12.95
N ASP A 142 -1.83 3.53 -13.25
CA ASP A 142 -1.16 2.24 -13.34
C ASP A 142 -1.04 1.63 -11.93
N MET A 143 -1.47 0.37 -11.74
CA MET A 143 -1.36 -0.31 -10.45
C MET A 143 0.08 -0.57 -10.03
N GLY A 144 1.06 -0.55 -10.94
CA GLY A 144 2.48 -0.61 -10.62
C GLY A 144 3.09 0.73 -10.20
N SER A 145 2.32 1.82 -10.24
CA SER A 145 2.81 3.16 -9.89
C SER A 145 2.98 3.37 -8.39
N GLU A 146 3.94 4.22 -8.01
CA GLU A 146 4.07 4.80 -6.66
C GLU A 146 3.00 5.88 -6.36
N LEU A 147 2.08 6.12 -7.28
CA LEU A 147 0.96 7.06 -7.10
C LEU A 147 -0.23 6.44 -6.37
N VAL A 148 -0.20 5.12 -6.13
CA VAL A 148 -1.21 4.36 -5.41
C VAL A 148 -0.60 3.50 -4.32
N CYS A 149 -1.35 3.31 -3.24
CA CYS A 149 -1.00 2.42 -2.14
C CYS A 149 -2.21 1.63 -1.67
N GLU A 150 -1.94 0.49 -1.01
CA GLU A 150 -2.95 -0.25 -0.26
C GLU A 150 -3.64 0.65 0.77
N PHE A 151 -4.94 0.48 0.94
CA PHE A 151 -5.71 1.23 1.92
C PHE A 151 -5.21 0.97 3.35
N GLY A 152 -4.97 2.06 4.09
CA GLY A 152 -4.35 2.03 5.42
C GLY A 152 -2.86 2.38 5.40
N THR A 153 -2.32 2.82 4.27
CA THR A 153 -0.91 3.24 4.16
C THR A 153 -0.70 4.63 4.74
N HIS A 154 -1.36 5.63 4.17
CA HIS A 154 -1.32 7.02 4.65
C HIS A 154 -2.52 7.34 5.55
N TYR A 155 -3.60 6.55 5.48
CA TYR A 155 -4.71 6.61 6.42
C TYR A 155 -4.44 5.66 7.58
N ASN A 156 -3.58 6.10 8.50
CA ASN A 156 -3.00 5.27 9.55
C ASN A 156 -3.97 5.01 10.72
N PHE A 157 -5.11 4.39 10.41
CA PHE A 157 -5.98 3.81 11.41
C PHE A 157 -5.30 2.57 12.04
N PRO A 158 -5.62 2.22 13.30
CA PRO A 158 -5.26 0.92 13.84
C PRO A 158 -5.71 -0.20 12.89
N THR A 159 -4.90 -1.25 12.73
CA THR A 159 -5.21 -2.37 11.80
C THR A 159 -6.60 -2.96 12.04
N ALA A 160 -7.01 -3.08 13.31
CA ALA A 160 -8.33 -3.58 13.70
C ALA A 160 -9.49 -2.66 13.25
N THR A 161 -9.22 -1.39 12.98
CA THR A 161 -10.20 -0.38 12.56
C THR A 161 -10.30 -0.26 11.04
N LEU A 162 -9.30 -0.72 10.27
CA LEU A 162 -9.31 -0.63 8.80
C LEU A 162 -10.58 -1.19 8.15
N PRO A 163 -11.17 -2.32 8.60
CA PRO A 163 -12.44 -2.81 8.05
C PRO A 163 -13.61 -1.82 8.25
N LEU A 164 -13.68 -1.16 9.42
CA LEU A 164 -14.71 -0.13 9.69
C LEU A 164 -14.53 1.07 8.76
N ALA A 165 -13.28 1.54 8.61
CA ALA A 165 -12.97 2.66 7.74
C ALA A 165 -13.31 2.35 6.28
N ARG A 166 -13.03 1.12 5.82
CA ARG A 166 -13.43 0.64 4.50
C ARG A 166 -14.95 0.61 4.34
N ALA A 167 -15.69 0.11 5.34
CA ALA A 167 -17.16 0.12 5.29
C ALA A 167 -17.73 1.54 5.21
N CYS A 168 -17.11 2.53 5.87
CA CYS A 168 -17.47 3.94 5.74
C CYS A 168 -17.22 4.49 4.33
N ILE A 169 -16.07 4.18 3.72
CA ILE A 169 -15.72 4.58 2.34
C ILE A 169 -16.73 4.02 1.34
N LEU A 170 -17.13 2.76 1.51
CA LEU A 170 -18.03 2.07 0.60
C LEU A 170 -19.51 2.32 0.90
N GLY A 171 -19.84 3.02 1.98
CA GLY A 171 -21.21 3.19 2.45
C GLY A 171 -21.89 1.87 2.82
N ASN A 172 -21.11 0.83 3.12
CA ASN A 172 -21.62 -0.51 3.42
C ASN A 172 -22.11 -0.59 4.87
N ARG A 173 -23.32 -0.08 5.09
CA ARG A 173 -23.98 -0.04 6.40
C ARG A 173 -24.12 -1.43 7.04
N ALA A 174 -24.40 -2.46 6.26
CA ALA A 174 -24.59 -3.82 6.77
C ALA A 174 -23.29 -4.37 7.36
N GLU A 175 -22.19 -4.21 6.62
CA GLU A 175 -20.87 -4.63 7.09
C GLU A 175 -20.38 -3.78 8.25
N LEU A 176 -20.60 -2.46 8.20
CA LEU A 176 -20.28 -1.56 9.30
C LEU A 176 -20.98 -2.00 10.58
N LYS A 177 -22.29 -2.31 10.50
CA LYS A 177 -23.05 -2.83 11.64
C LYS A 177 -22.43 -4.11 12.18
N ARG A 178 -22.12 -5.07 11.30
CA ARG A 178 -21.56 -6.37 11.68
C ARG A 178 -20.23 -6.21 12.44
N LEU A 179 -19.37 -5.31 11.98
CA LEU A 179 -18.07 -5.02 12.60
C LEU A 179 -18.23 -4.32 13.96
N LEU A 180 -19.19 -3.41 14.09
CA LEU A 180 -19.50 -2.75 15.37
C LEU A 180 -20.10 -3.74 16.39
N ASP A 181 -21.03 -4.60 15.96
CA ASP A 181 -21.58 -5.66 16.79
C ASP A 181 -20.49 -6.64 17.27
N ALA A 182 -19.40 -6.79 16.50
CA ALA A 182 -18.22 -7.57 16.87
C ALA A 182 -17.24 -6.82 17.81
N GLY A 183 -17.62 -5.64 18.32
CA GLY A 183 -16.83 -4.85 19.27
C GLY A 183 -15.91 -3.81 18.63
N GLY A 184 -16.09 -3.50 17.34
CA GLY A 184 -15.35 -2.44 16.67
C GLY A 184 -15.64 -1.05 17.28
N ASP A 185 -14.62 -0.20 17.37
CA ASP A 185 -14.75 1.15 17.91
C ASP A 185 -15.09 2.17 16.81
N VAL A 186 -16.35 2.64 16.82
CA VAL A 186 -16.85 3.66 15.90
C VAL A 186 -16.18 5.04 16.05
N ASN A 187 -15.57 5.31 17.22
CA ASN A 187 -14.94 6.59 17.52
C ASN A 187 -13.44 6.63 17.19
N SER A 188 -12.93 5.55 16.60
CA SER A 188 -11.54 5.46 16.19
C SER A 188 -11.17 6.56 15.20
N ARG A 189 -9.90 6.99 15.31
CA ARG A 189 -9.30 8.01 14.46
C ARG A 189 -7.90 7.59 14.04
N GLU A 190 -7.48 8.03 12.86
CA GLU A 190 -6.11 7.85 12.39
C GLU A 190 -5.14 8.90 13.00
N SER A 191 -3.85 8.78 12.72
CA SER A 191 -2.80 9.58 13.36
C SER A 191 -2.90 11.09 13.11
N ALA A 192 -3.45 11.54 11.98
CA ALA A 192 -3.77 12.94 11.71
C ALA A 192 -5.14 13.38 12.27
N GLY A 193 -5.83 12.51 13.04
CA GLY A 193 -7.03 12.82 13.79
C GLY A 193 -8.34 12.63 13.05
N ARG A 194 -8.33 12.18 11.79
CA ARG A 194 -9.54 11.92 11.01
C ARG A 194 -10.30 10.72 11.58
N THR A 195 -11.59 10.90 11.79
CA THR A 195 -12.49 9.89 12.36
C THR A 195 -13.16 9.07 11.26
N LEU A 196 -13.74 7.93 11.65
CA LEU A 196 -14.63 7.14 10.77
C LEU A 196 -15.81 7.98 10.24
N ALA A 197 -16.37 8.88 11.06
CA ALA A 197 -17.40 9.82 10.65
C ALA A 197 -16.92 10.84 9.62
N GLY A 198 -15.67 11.33 9.76
CA GLY A 198 -15.05 12.21 8.77
C GLY A 198 -14.90 11.53 7.41
N ILE A 199 -14.46 10.26 7.39
CA ILE A 199 -14.38 9.44 6.17
C ILE A 199 -15.75 9.25 5.54
N ALA A 200 -16.75 8.85 6.33
CA ALA A 200 -18.11 8.67 5.83
C ALA A 200 -18.67 9.99 5.25
N ALA A 201 -18.41 11.13 5.88
CA ALA A 201 -18.79 12.44 5.36
C ALA A 201 -18.11 12.78 4.03
N GLU A 202 -16.82 12.50 3.91
CA GLU A 202 -16.03 12.73 2.69
C GLU A 202 -16.62 12.01 1.48
N TRP A 203 -17.21 10.83 1.70
CA TRP A 203 -17.87 10.03 0.66
C TRP A 203 -19.39 10.22 0.56
N GLY A 204 -19.99 11.10 1.38
CA GLY A 204 -21.45 11.30 1.39
C GLY A 204 -22.22 10.10 1.97
N HIS A 205 -21.58 9.31 2.82
CA HIS A 205 -22.09 8.07 3.40
C HIS A 205 -22.36 8.17 4.90
N LEU A 206 -22.54 9.38 5.47
CA LEU A 206 -22.87 9.57 6.89
C LEU A 206 -24.05 8.72 7.39
N GLU A 207 -25.01 8.43 6.51
CA GLU A 207 -26.16 7.57 6.82
C GLU A 207 -25.76 6.13 7.20
N CYS A 208 -24.59 5.66 6.80
CA CYS A 208 -24.11 4.32 7.16
C CYS A 208 -23.80 4.21 8.67
N LEU A 209 -23.56 5.33 9.36
CA LEU A 209 -23.24 5.39 10.79
C LEU A 209 -24.46 5.55 11.71
N ARG A 210 -25.67 5.67 11.15
CA ARG A 210 -26.90 5.88 11.93
C ARG A 210 -27.56 4.56 12.31
N PHE A 211 -27.22 3.95 13.45
CA PHE A 211 -27.85 2.70 13.91
C PHE A 211 -28.97 2.92 14.91
#